data_AF-A0A4R8S9W0-F1
#
_entry.id   AF-A0A4R8S9W0-F1
#
_cell.length_a   1.000
_cell.length_b   1.000
_cell.length_c   1.000
_cell.angle_alpha   90.00
_cell.angle_beta   90.00
_cell.angle_gamma   90.00
#
_symmetry.space_group_name_H-M   'P 1'
#
loop_
_entity.id
_entity.type
_entity.pdbx_description
1 polymer ?
#
loop_
_entity_poly.entity_id
_entity_poly.type
_entity_poly.pdbx_seq_one_letter_code
_entity_poly.pdbx_strand_id
1 'polypeptide(L)'
;MAGDENVLKVDLAALGKLGPHLRTLAGQIRDSIPAGGLAPAGADPGLAALHGVSKAISDVKRIGAARLDTIADFSDEAQHVIAVTAGGLETGVRNLPSIYQPPLRT
;
A
#
# COMPACT_ATOMS: atom_id res chain seq x y z
N MET A 1 -3.49 27.47 10.63
CA MET A 1 -3.49 25.99 10.71
C MET A 1 -4.50 25.30 9.77
N ALA A 2 -5.41 26.01 9.07
CA ALA A 2 -6.37 25.37 8.15
C ALA A 2 -5.75 24.75 6.86
N GLY A 3 -4.50 25.12 6.52
CA GLY A 3 -3.79 24.57 5.35
C GLY A 3 -3.34 23.13 5.55
N ASP A 4 -2.68 22.83 6.68
CA ASP A 4 -2.10 21.51 6.98
C ASP A 4 -3.17 20.43 7.18
N GLU A 5 -4.32 20.78 7.76
CA GLU A 5 -5.42 19.84 7.95
C GLU A 5 -6.02 19.38 6.61
N ASN A 6 -6.02 20.26 5.60
CA ASN A 6 -6.45 19.90 4.25
C ASN A 6 -5.41 19.01 3.55
N VAL A 7 -4.12 19.26 3.76
CA VAL A 7 -3.04 18.40 3.22
C VAL A 7 -3.16 16.99 3.79
N LEU A 8 -3.27 16.85 5.11
CA LEU A 8 -3.41 15.54 5.76
C LEU A 8 -4.63 14.75 5.27
N LYS A 9 -5.78 15.42 5.09
CA LYS A 9 -6.99 14.79 4.55
C LYS A 9 -6.78 14.29 3.11
N VAL A 10 -6.10 15.07 2.28
CA VAL A 10 -5.77 14.69 0.90
C VAL A 10 -4.84 13.49 0.88
N ASP A 11 -3.79 13.50 1.71
CA ASP A 11 -2.81 12.42 1.77
C ASP A 11 -3.42 11.12 2.29
N LEU A 12 -4.27 11.18 3.32
CA LEU A 12 -5.02 10.01 3.80
C LEU A 12 -5.96 9.43 2.74
N ALA A 13 -6.62 10.30 1.96
CA ALA A 13 -7.44 9.86 0.84
C ALA A 13 -6.62 9.24 -0.29
N ALA A 14 -5.38 9.70 -0.50
CA ALA A 14 -4.45 9.11 -1.46
C ALA A 14 -3.96 7.73 -0.99
N LEU A 15 -3.56 7.59 0.28
CA LEU A 15 -3.19 6.32 0.88
C LEU A 15 -4.31 5.29 0.79
N GLY A 16 -5.55 5.68 1.07
CA GLY A 16 -6.71 4.77 0.94
C GLY A 16 -7.06 4.36 -0.49
N LYS A 17 -6.55 5.05 -1.51
CA LYS A 17 -6.65 4.63 -2.92
C LYS A 17 -5.50 3.75 -3.35
N LEU A 18 -4.35 3.85 -2.69
CA LEU A 18 -3.13 3.16 -3.07
C LEU A 18 -3.27 1.64 -2.91
N GLY A 19 -3.80 1.18 -1.78
CA GLY A 19 -4.00 -0.25 -1.51
C GLY A 19 -4.80 -0.99 -2.61
N PRO A 20 -6.03 -0.55 -2.94
CA PRO A 20 -6.83 -1.14 -4.02
C PRO A 20 -6.14 -1.12 -5.39
N HIS A 21 -5.45 -0.04 -5.74
CA HIS A 21 -4.73 0.07 -7.02
C HIS A 21 -3.56 -0.92 -7.09
N LEU A 22 -2.77 -1.05 -6.03
CA LEU A 22 -1.63 -1.96 -5.98
C LEU A 22 -2.08 -3.42 -6.03
N ARG A 23 -3.16 -3.79 -5.32
CA ARG A 23 -3.73 -5.14 -5.39
C ARG A 23 -4.28 -5.47 -6.78
N THR A 24 -4.92 -4.51 -7.44
CA THR A 24 -5.38 -4.65 -8.82
C THR A 24 -4.20 -4.92 -9.77
N LEU A 25 -3.14 -4.12 -9.66
CA LEU A 25 -1.93 -4.31 -10.46
C LEU A 25 -1.26 -5.66 -10.17
N ALA A 26 -1.19 -6.07 -8.90
CA ALA A 26 -0.65 -7.35 -8.51
C ALA A 26 -1.47 -8.52 -9.09
N GLY A 27 -2.80 -8.40 -9.12
CA GLY A 27 -3.71 -9.32 -9.82
C GLY A 27 -3.39 -9.42 -11.31
N GLN A 28 -3.33 -8.29 -12.01
CA GLN A 28 -2.99 -8.24 -13.43
C GLN A 28 -1.61 -8.86 -13.74
N ILE A 29 -0.61 -8.64 -12.88
CA ILE A 29 0.70 -9.26 -13.03
C ILE A 29 0.58 -10.78 -12.90
N ARG A 30 -0.13 -11.28 -11.89
CA ARG A 30 -0.36 -12.72 -11.68
C ARG A 30 -1.08 -13.36 -12.87
N ASP A 31 -2.11 -12.71 -13.39
CA ASP A 31 -2.86 -13.20 -14.56
C ASP A 31 -2.01 -13.22 -15.83
N SER A 32 -0.99 -12.37 -15.92
CA SER A 32 -0.03 -12.35 -17.03
C SER A 32 1.07 -13.43 -16.94
N ILE A 33 1.09 -14.23 -15.87
CA ILE A 33 2.08 -15.30 -15.71
C ILE A 33 1.58 -16.53 -16.47
N PRO A 34 2.31 -16.99 -17.50
CA PRO A 34 1.91 -18.18 -18.23
C PRO A 34 1.86 -19.39 -17.28
N ALA A 35 0.86 -20.25 -17.46
CA ALA A 35 0.80 -21.55 -16.79
C ALA A 35 2.04 -22.35 -17.24
N GLY A 36 3.04 -22.42 -16.36
CA GLY A 36 4.35 -22.97 -16.71
C GLY A 36 4.25 -24.44 -17.10
N GLY A 37 4.90 -24.81 -18.20
CA GLY A 37 5.13 -26.20 -18.59
C GLY A 37 6.49 -26.71 -18.12
N LEU A 38 6.66 -28.02 -17.99
CA LEU A 38 7.98 -28.64 -17.86
C LEU A 38 8.79 -28.43 -19.14
N ALA A 39 10.11 -28.27 -19.01
CA ALA A 39 10.98 -28.27 -20.18
C ALA A 39 10.81 -29.61 -20.93
N PRO A 40 10.78 -29.61 -22.28
CA PRO A 40 10.72 -30.84 -23.05
C PRO A 40 11.89 -31.76 -22.67
N ALA A 41 11.60 -33.02 -22.37
CA ALA A 41 12.63 -33.99 -22.03
C ALA A 41 13.59 -34.17 -23.23
N GLY A 42 14.89 -34.05 -22.99
CA GLY A 42 15.90 -34.12 -24.06
C GLY A 42 16.06 -32.84 -24.88
N ALA A 43 15.55 -31.70 -24.41
CA ALA A 43 15.78 -30.39 -25.04
C ALA A 43 17.28 -30.11 -25.22
N ASP A 44 17.63 -29.52 -26.36
CA ASP A 44 18.98 -29.03 -26.59
C ASP A 44 19.34 -27.91 -25.58
N PRO A 45 20.63 -27.65 -25.32
CA PRO A 45 21.05 -26.65 -24.34
C PRO A 45 20.49 -25.25 -24.58
N GLY A 46 20.25 -24.86 -25.84
CA GLY A 46 19.67 -23.57 -26.19
C GLY A 46 18.20 -23.47 -25.78
N LEU A 47 17.41 -24.50 -26.09
CA LEU A 47 16.01 -24.57 -25.67
C LEU A 47 15.85 -24.66 -24.15
N ALA A 48 16.73 -25.42 -23.49
CA ALA A 48 16.76 -25.50 -22.03
C ALA A 48 17.05 -24.12 -21.38
N ALA A 49 17.98 -23.35 -21.96
CA ALA A 49 18.28 -22.00 -21.49
C ALA A 49 17.09 -21.05 -21.65
N LEU A 50 16.41 -21.08 -22.80
CA LEU A 50 15.19 -20.28 -23.04
C LEU A 50 14.07 -20.63 -22.06
N HIS A 51 13.88 -21.92 -21.75
CA HIS A 51 12.94 -22.34 -20.72
C HIS A 51 13.32 -21.81 -19.34
N GLY A 52 14.60 -21.87 -18.98
CA GLY A 52 15.13 -21.30 -17.74
C GLY A 52 14.87 -19.79 -17.61
N VAL A 53 15.08 -19.03 -18.69
CA VAL A 53 14.78 -17.59 -18.73
C VAL A 53 13.28 -17.33 -18.57
N SER A 54 12.43 -18.07 -19.27
CA SER A 54 10.97 -17.97 -19.14
C SER A 54 10.48 -18.22 -17.71
N LYS A 55 11.04 -19.24 -17.05
CA LYS A 55 10.78 -19.54 -15.64
C LYS A 55 11.24 -18.38 -14.74
N ALA A 56 12.45 -17.87 -14.94
CA ALA A 56 12.97 -16.76 -14.14
C ALA A 56 12.11 -15.49 -14.26
N ILE A 57 11.66 -15.15 -15.48
CA ILE A 57 10.73 -14.03 -15.70
C ILE A 57 9.42 -14.25 -14.94
N SER A 58 8.88 -15.47 -14.98
CA SER A 58 7.65 -15.83 -14.25
C SER A 58 7.83 -15.69 -12.74
N ASP A 59 8.98 -16.12 -12.20
CA ASP A 59 9.28 -16.00 -10.76
C ASP A 59 9.44 -14.54 -10.32
N VAL A 60 10.12 -13.70 -11.12
CA VAL A 60 10.21 -12.26 -10.86
C VAL A 60 8.84 -11.60 -10.86
N LYS A 61 7.94 -11.98 -11.79
CA LYS A 61 6.55 -11.50 -11.79
C LYS A 61 5.81 -11.89 -10.51
N ARG A 62 5.96 -13.12 -10.02
CA ARG A 62 5.35 -13.56 -8.74
C ARG A 62 5.85 -12.74 -7.57
N ILE A 63 7.18 -12.55 -7.47
CA ILE A 63 7.80 -11.76 -6.41
C ILE A 63 7.33 -10.30 -6.48
N GLY A 64 7.27 -9.72 -7.68
CA GLY A 64 6.76 -8.37 -7.90
C GLY A 64 5.32 -8.20 -7.41
N ALA A 65 4.43 -9.10 -7.81
CA ALA A 65 3.03 -9.09 -7.36
C ALA A 65 2.91 -9.21 -5.83
N ALA A 66 3.66 -10.12 -5.20
CA ALA A 66 3.65 -10.27 -3.75
C ALA A 66 4.13 -9.00 -3.03
N ARG A 67 5.15 -8.32 -3.56
CA ARG A 67 5.62 -7.05 -3.00
C ARG A 67 4.58 -5.94 -3.11
N LEU A 68 3.84 -5.89 -4.22
CA LEU A 68 2.75 -4.91 -4.38
C LEU A 68 1.64 -5.13 -3.34
N ASP A 69 1.28 -6.39 -3.05
CA ASP A 69 0.33 -6.69 -1.97
C ASP A 69 0.88 -6.24 -0.60
N THR A 70 2.16 -6.51 -0.31
CA THR A 70 2.78 -6.05 0.95
C THR A 70 2.77 -4.52 1.09
N ILE A 71 3.04 -3.79 0.00
CA ILE A 71 2.97 -2.32 0.01
C ILE A 71 1.52 -1.85 0.18
N ALA A 72 0.55 -2.55 -0.40
CA ALA A 72 -0.86 -2.27 -0.20
C ALA A 72 -1.26 -2.42 1.28
N ASP A 73 -0.87 -3.53 1.91
CA ASP A 73 -1.15 -3.78 3.33
C ASP A 73 -0.49 -2.72 4.23
N PHE A 74 0.76 -2.35 3.93
CA PHE A 74 1.44 -1.25 4.64
C PHE A 74 0.73 0.09 4.46
N SER A 75 0.20 0.37 3.26
CA SER A 75 -0.50 1.63 2.97
C SER A 75 -1.83 1.72 3.73
N ASP A 76 -2.57 0.62 3.80
CA ASP A 76 -3.82 0.54 4.55
C ASP A 76 -3.58 0.71 6.05
N GLU A 77 -2.54 0.08 6.59
CA GLU A 77 -2.14 0.22 8.00
C GLU A 77 -1.69 1.66 8.30
N ALA A 78 -0.86 2.25 7.44
CA ALA A 78 -0.40 3.63 7.60
C ALA A 78 -1.59 4.60 7.58
N GLN A 79 -2.53 4.43 6.65
CA GLN A 79 -3.75 5.24 6.60
C GLN A 79 -4.54 5.12 7.92
N HIS A 80 -4.71 3.89 8.42
CA HIS A 80 -5.44 3.64 9.66
C HIS A 80 -4.78 4.31 10.87
N VAL A 81 -3.50 4.05 11.11
CA VAL A 81 -2.75 4.59 12.27
C VAL A 81 -2.71 6.11 12.25
N ILE A 82 -2.47 6.71 11.10
CA ILE A 82 -2.42 8.17 10.96
C ILE A 82 -3.80 8.78 11.22
N ALA A 83 -4.88 8.20 10.66
CA ALA A 83 -6.23 8.69 10.87
C ALA A 83 -6.66 8.62 12.34
N VAL A 84 -6.35 7.51 13.03
CA VAL A 84 -6.63 7.33 14.47
C VAL A 84 -5.86 8.35 15.30
N THR A 85 -4.56 8.52 15.02
CA THR A 85 -3.69 9.45 15.75
C THR A 85 -4.15 10.90 15.57
N ALA A 86 -4.51 11.30 14.35
CA ALA A 86 -5.02 12.63 14.05
C ALA A 86 -6.33 12.93 14.79
N GLY A 87 -7.29 11.98 14.80
CA GLY A 87 -8.54 12.12 15.54
C GLY A 87 -8.34 12.19 17.07
N GLY A 88 -7.38 11.41 17.60
CA GLY A 88 -6.99 11.47 19.00
C GLY A 88 -6.39 12.82 19.39
N LEU A 89 -5.53 13.37 18.55
CA LEU A 89 -4.94 14.70 18.76
C LEU A 89 -6.01 15.80 18.74
N GLU A 90 -6.92 15.78 17.77
CA GLU A 90 -8.01 16.75 17.68
C GLU A 90 -8.89 16.71 18.95
N THR A 91 -9.23 15.52 19.40
CA THR A 91 -10.01 15.31 20.62
C THR A 91 -9.25 15.81 21.86
N GLY A 92 -7.96 15.51 21.95
CA GLY A 92 -7.10 15.97 23.04
C GLY A 92 -7.02 17.49 23.12
N VAL A 93 -6.83 18.16 21.96
CA VAL A 93 -6.80 19.63 21.88
C VAL A 93 -8.14 20.25 22.30
N ARG A 94 -9.27 19.68 21.85
CA ARG A 94 -10.61 20.16 22.24
C ARG A 94 -10.89 20.02 23.73
N ASN A 95 -10.30 19.01 24.38
CA ASN A 95 -10.51 18.71 25.79
C ASN A 95 -9.46 19.35 26.72
N LEU A 96 -8.55 20.19 26.21
CA LEU A 96 -7.59 20.90 27.05
C LEU A 96 -8.33 21.83 28.03
N PRO A 97 -8.05 21.73 29.35
CA PRO A 97 -8.68 22.61 30.33
C PRO A 97 -8.27 24.06 30.04
N SER A 98 -9.26 24.93 29.87
CA SER A 98 -9.03 26.36 29.69
C SER A 98 -8.44 26.94 30.97
N ILE A 99 -7.22 27.47 30.88
CA ILE A 99 -6.62 28.32 31.92
C ILE A 99 -7.25 29.72 31.97
N TYR A 100 -8.11 30.04 30.99
CA TYR A 100 -8.88 31.27 30.99
C TYR A 100 -10.16 31.08 31.80
N GLN A 101 -10.22 31.67 33.00
CA GLN A 101 -11.47 31.93 33.71
C GLN A 101 -12.09 33.22 33.14
N PRO A 102 -13.33 33.19 32.64
CA PRO A 102 -14.00 34.41 32.23
C PRO A 102 -14.09 35.37 33.43
N PRO A 103 -13.86 36.69 33.25
CA PRO A 103 -13.92 37.64 34.34
C PRO A 103 -15.30 37.57 35.00
N LEU A 104 -15.31 37.53 36.33
CA LEU A 104 -16.53 37.61 37.13
C LEU A 104 -17.25 38.89 36.73
N ARG A 105 -18.41 38.75 36.08
CA ARG A 105 -19.32 39.87 35.85
C ARG A 105 -19.92 40.23 37.20
N THR A 106 -19.33 41.23 37.86
CA THR A 106 -19.95 41.98 38.96
C THR A 106 -21.07 42.86 38.45
#